data_AF-A0A7J5YNA1-F1
#
_entry.id   AF-A0A7J5YNA1-F1
#
_cell.length_a   1.000
_cell.length_b   1.000
_cell.length_c   1.000
_cell.angle_alpha   90.00
_cell.angle_beta   90.00
_cell.angle_gamma   90.00
#
_symmetry.space_group_name_H-M   'P 1'
#
loop_
_entity.id
_entity.type
_entity.pdbx_description
1 polymer ?
#
loop_
_entity_poly.entity_id
_entity_poly.type
_entity_poly.pdbx_seq_one_letter_code
_entity_poly.pdbx_strand_id
1 'polypeptide(L)'
;MQRGRGKAEKRSRQGRQWRSVCKGLVLGTLLTSCMILLYCLSTPQTHFSLPEVPVPYSCAHRPSQLRSKQTTNRSEQASGQTCTPKVDIMFMKTHKTASSTFLNILFRFGEKHRLKFAFPDSRNDFFYPSVFQRSQVKDYRPGMCFNIICNHLRFNAPEVAKLLPMDTSYITILRDPAELFESSFHYFGKLHFEESLILLKDALCWEMDDVLFFKLNARKGSTVSKLTPELRAKALEWNAIDWKLYQHLNQTFWKKVDAYGRQRMAEDVAELRRRNAEMASICIEGGRAVEAGSIQETAMQPWQPIGEKSIMGYNLKKNVDKAHRKLCRKMLMPELQYLTELGVNLWITKLWGHVRDIINW
;
A
#
# COMPACT_ATOMS: atom_id res chain seq x y z
N MET A 1 2.20 -32.94 64.83
CA MET A 1 2.48 -31.49 64.67
C MET A 1 3.02 -31.13 63.25
N GLN A 2 2.50 -31.72 62.17
CA GLN A 2 3.04 -31.52 60.80
C GLN A 2 2.05 -30.95 59.76
N ARG A 3 0.77 -30.74 60.09
CA ARG A 3 -0.23 -30.20 59.13
C ARG A 3 -0.23 -28.66 58.97
N GLY A 4 0.60 -27.93 59.73
CA GLY A 4 0.64 -26.45 59.70
C GLY A 4 1.68 -25.82 58.77
N ARG A 5 2.80 -26.50 58.46
CA ARG A 5 3.91 -25.92 57.69
C ARG A 5 3.65 -25.80 56.18
N GLY A 6 2.96 -26.78 55.57
CA GLY A 6 2.69 -26.78 54.12
C GLY A 6 1.70 -25.72 53.61
N LYS A 7 0.77 -25.26 54.46
CA LYS A 7 -0.19 -24.18 54.10
C LYS A 7 0.46 -22.79 54.13
N ALA A 8 1.36 -22.54 55.07
CA ALA A 8 2.09 -21.28 55.17
C ALA A 8 3.08 -21.10 53.99
N GLU A 9 3.74 -22.18 53.58
CA GLU A 9 4.70 -22.16 52.48
C GLU A 9 4.04 -21.95 51.11
N LYS A 10 2.88 -22.58 50.85
CA LYS A 10 2.04 -22.34 49.67
C LYS A 10 1.54 -20.89 49.59
N ARG A 11 1.06 -20.31 50.70
CA ARG A 11 0.65 -18.89 50.75
C ARG A 11 1.83 -17.95 50.48
N SER A 12 3.04 -18.26 50.97
CA SER A 12 4.23 -17.44 50.71
C SER A 12 4.70 -17.48 49.25
N ARG A 13 4.59 -18.64 48.59
CA ARG A 13 4.91 -18.81 47.17
C ARG A 13 3.90 -18.09 46.29
N GLN A 14 2.61 -18.21 46.60
CA GLN A 14 1.55 -17.50 45.90
C GLN A 14 1.71 -15.97 46.07
N GLY A 15 1.99 -15.48 47.27
CA GLY A 15 2.28 -14.05 47.52
C GLY A 15 3.52 -13.53 46.77
N ARG A 16 4.59 -14.35 46.64
CA ARG A 16 5.76 -14.00 45.81
C ARG A 16 5.44 -13.97 44.33
N GLN A 17 4.62 -14.91 43.84
CA GLN A 17 4.18 -14.96 42.44
C GLN A 17 3.31 -13.74 42.09
N TRP A 18 2.34 -13.37 42.94
CA TRP A 18 1.52 -12.17 42.74
C TRP A 18 2.35 -10.88 42.77
N ARG A 19 3.33 -10.78 43.67
CA ARG A 19 4.27 -9.64 43.69
C ARG A 19 5.13 -9.59 42.42
N SER A 20 5.53 -10.73 41.86
CA SER A 20 6.28 -10.81 40.61
C SER A 20 5.43 -10.38 39.40
N VAL A 21 4.19 -10.86 39.33
CA VAL A 21 3.22 -10.47 38.28
C VAL A 21 2.88 -8.98 38.34
N CYS A 22 2.64 -8.43 39.54
CA CYS A 22 2.42 -6.99 39.71
C CYS A 22 3.65 -6.17 39.33
N LYS A 23 4.87 -6.61 39.70
CA LYS A 23 6.11 -5.95 39.28
C LYS A 23 6.28 -5.99 37.75
N GLY A 24 5.95 -7.11 37.12
CA GLY A 24 5.97 -7.25 35.65
C GLY A 24 4.95 -6.36 34.95
N LEU A 25 3.72 -6.26 35.48
CA LEU A 25 2.68 -5.36 34.98
C LEU A 25 3.05 -3.88 35.13
N VAL A 26 3.60 -3.49 36.29
CA VAL A 26 4.05 -2.11 36.53
C VAL A 26 5.22 -1.78 35.60
N LEU A 27 6.21 -2.67 35.47
CA LEU A 27 7.36 -2.47 34.58
C LEU A 27 6.92 -2.41 33.11
N GLY A 28 6.00 -3.28 32.70
CA GLY A 28 5.42 -3.29 31.36
C GLY A 28 4.65 -2.01 31.04
N THR A 29 3.85 -1.52 32.01
CA THR A 29 3.09 -0.26 31.86
C THR A 29 4.02 0.96 31.82
N LEU A 30 5.10 0.96 32.62
CA LEU A 30 6.11 2.01 32.58
C LEU A 30 6.89 2.00 31.27
N LEU A 31 7.27 0.82 30.76
CA LEU A 31 7.94 0.65 29.48
C LEU A 31 7.05 1.11 28.33
N THR A 32 5.77 0.71 28.28
CA THR A 32 4.85 1.15 27.23
C THR A 32 4.56 2.65 27.33
N SER A 33 4.38 3.19 28.53
CA SER A 33 4.18 4.63 28.74
C SER A 33 5.41 5.44 28.36
N CYS A 34 6.62 4.99 28.71
CA CYS A 34 7.87 5.61 28.27
C CYS A 34 8.06 5.49 26.76
N MET A 35 7.73 4.35 26.14
CA MET A 35 7.82 4.19 24.68
C MET A 35 6.80 5.06 23.95
N ILE A 36 5.59 5.22 24.49
CA ILE A 36 4.57 6.14 23.96
C ILE A 36 5.02 7.59 24.14
N LEU A 37 5.54 7.97 25.31
CA LEU A 37 6.10 9.31 25.56
C LEU A 37 7.29 9.60 24.65
N LEU A 38 8.24 8.66 24.51
CA LEU A 38 9.36 8.78 23.58
C LEU A 38 8.86 8.85 22.13
N TYR A 39 7.82 8.10 21.75
CA TYR A 39 7.20 8.20 20.43
C TYR A 39 6.51 9.56 20.21
N CYS A 40 5.83 10.11 21.22
CA CYS A 40 5.19 11.43 21.18
C CYS A 40 6.21 12.58 21.24
N LEU A 41 7.35 12.40 21.90
CA LEU A 41 8.41 13.41 22.03
C LEU A 41 9.45 13.33 20.90
N SER A 42 9.56 12.18 20.23
CA SER A 42 10.39 12.00 19.02
C SER A 42 9.70 12.47 17.74
N THR A 43 8.50 13.06 17.83
CA THR A 43 7.97 13.91 16.75
C THR A 43 8.43 15.35 16.98
N PRO A 44 9.57 15.79 16.43
CA PRO A 44 9.87 17.20 16.42
C PRO A 44 8.78 17.90 15.59
N GLN A 45 8.00 18.76 16.22
CA GLN A 45 7.28 19.82 15.48
C GLN A 45 8.29 20.90 15.12
N THR A 46 9.21 20.58 14.23
CA THR A 46 10.09 21.58 13.64
C THR A 46 9.31 22.33 12.58
N HIS A 47 8.83 23.51 12.95
CA HIS A 47 8.23 24.47 12.02
C HIS A 47 9.36 25.10 11.20
N PHE A 48 9.82 24.39 10.16
CA PHE A 48 10.75 24.97 9.18
C PHE A 48 9.96 25.83 8.20
N SER A 49 10.11 27.15 8.31
CA SER A 49 9.66 28.13 7.33
C SER A 49 10.56 28.06 6.09
N LEU A 50 10.36 27.03 5.27
CA LEU A 50 10.98 26.94 3.94
C LEU A 50 10.21 27.81 2.95
N PRO A 51 10.89 28.54 2.05
CA PRO A 51 10.25 29.35 1.01
C PRO A 51 9.15 28.58 0.27
N GLU A 52 8.01 29.24 0.08
CA GLU A 52 6.90 28.70 -0.71
C GLU A 52 7.22 28.84 -2.18
N VAL A 53 7.56 27.72 -2.81
CA VAL A 53 7.78 27.64 -4.26
C VAL A 53 6.77 26.66 -4.81
N PRO A 54 5.73 27.12 -5.54
CA PRO A 54 4.78 26.22 -6.19
C PRO A 54 5.50 25.39 -7.27
N VAL A 55 4.93 24.23 -7.60
CA VAL A 55 5.42 23.34 -8.65
C VAL A 55 4.46 23.43 -9.86
N PRO A 56 4.68 24.38 -10.79
CA PRO A 56 3.71 24.62 -11.86
C PRO A 56 3.75 23.61 -13.01
N TYR A 57 4.84 22.87 -13.16
CA TYR A 57 5.07 21.97 -14.30
C TYR A 57 5.51 20.57 -13.85
N SER A 58 5.34 19.59 -14.74
CA SER A 58 5.75 18.20 -14.50
C SER A 58 7.23 18.08 -14.12
N CYS A 59 7.52 17.18 -13.19
CA CYS A 59 8.89 16.88 -12.78
C CYS A 59 9.64 16.04 -13.82
N ALA A 60 8.90 15.45 -14.78
CA ALA A 60 9.51 14.83 -15.94
C ALA A 60 10.17 15.91 -16.79
N HIS A 61 11.46 15.75 -17.07
CA HIS A 61 12.24 16.73 -17.80
C HIS A 61 11.64 16.98 -19.20
N ARG A 62 11.10 18.17 -19.46
CA ARG A 62 10.97 18.74 -20.82
C ARG A 62 11.54 20.15 -20.90
N PRO A 63 12.87 20.31 -20.97
CA PRO A 63 13.49 21.54 -21.45
C PRO A 63 13.83 21.36 -22.93
N SER A 64 12.93 21.84 -23.78
CA SER A 64 13.26 22.80 -24.83
C SER A 64 12.08 22.88 -25.79
N GLN A 65 11.42 24.04 -25.78
CA GLN A 65 10.99 24.61 -27.03
C GLN A 65 12.25 24.82 -27.87
N LEU A 66 12.57 23.90 -28.78
CA LEU A 66 13.47 24.18 -29.89
C LEU A 66 12.87 23.65 -31.20
N ARG A 67 12.43 24.63 -32.00
CA ARG A 67 12.14 24.59 -33.44
C ARG A 67 11.01 23.67 -33.90
N SER A 68 9.86 24.33 -34.10
CA SER A 68 9.07 24.13 -35.31
C SER A 68 10.01 24.04 -36.52
N LYS A 69 10.20 22.82 -37.03
CA LYS A 69 10.33 22.61 -38.46
C LYS A 69 9.01 22.01 -38.91
N GLN A 70 8.15 22.87 -39.43
CA GLN A 70 7.12 22.45 -40.36
C GLN A 70 7.82 21.75 -41.53
N THR A 71 7.61 20.45 -41.64
CA THR A 71 7.63 19.75 -42.92
C THR A 71 6.25 19.14 -43.08
N THR A 72 5.50 19.74 -43.99
CA THR A 72 4.19 19.36 -44.45
C THR A 72 4.21 18.07 -45.26
N ASN A 73 3.01 17.47 -45.37
CA ASN A 73 2.56 16.43 -46.29
C ASN A 73 2.67 14.97 -45.80
N ARG A 74 1.59 14.45 -45.22
CA ARG A 74 0.54 13.75 -46.00
C ARG A 74 -0.66 13.38 -45.14
N SER A 75 -1.79 13.38 -45.84
CA SER A 75 -3.14 12.96 -45.50
C SER A 75 -3.24 11.57 -44.88
N GLU A 76 -3.84 11.52 -43.69
CA GLU A 76 -4.85 10.55 -43.23
C GLU A 76 -5.08 10.84 -41.74
N GLN A 77 -6.21 11.45 -41.39
CA GLN A 77 -6.50 11.74 -39.99
C GLN A 77 -7.93 11.29 -39.66
N ALA A 78 -8.05 9.98 -39.44
CA ALA A 78 -9.02 9.49 -38.47
C ALA A 78 -8.74 10.24 -37.16
N SER A 79 -9.77 10.85 -36.58
CA SER A 79 -9.69 11.64 -35.35
C SER A 79 -9.49 10.76 -34.11
N GLY A 80 -8.45 9.92 -34.11
CA GLY A 80 -7.96 9.27 -32.90
C GLY A 80 -7.37 10.36 -32.03
N GLN A 81 -8.08 10.74 -30.97
CA GLN A 81 -7.55 11.63 -29.94
C GLN A 81 -6.23 11.05 -29.44
N THR A 82 -5.13 11.73 -29.72
CA THR A 82 -3.81 11.42 -29.17
C THR A 82 -3.83 11.75 -27.68
N CYS A 83 -4.21 10.79 -26.85
CA CYS A 83 -4.08 10.97 -25.41
C CYS A 83 -2.63 10.77 -24.95
N THR A 84 -2.15 11.65 -24.08
CA THR A 84 -0.81 11.54 -23.48
C THR A 84 -0.94 10.91 -22.10
N PRO A 85 -0.16 9.86 -21.78
CA PRO A 85 -0.21 9.22 -20.46
C PRO A 85 0.05 10.21 -19.33
N LYS A 86 -0.82 10.20 -18.31
CA LYS A 86 -0.61 10.97 -17.08
C LYS A 86 0.42 10.26 -16.19
N VAL A 87 1.47 10.98 -15.82
CA VAL A 87 2.63 10.43 -15.08
C VAL A 87 2.77 10.97 -13.66
N ASP A 88 2.13 12.09 -13.36
CA ASP A 88 2.18 12.73 -12.05
C ASP A 88 0.98 12.26 -11.21
N ILE A 89 1.25 11.45 -10.18
CA ILE A 89 0.25 10.68 -9.43
C ILE A 89 0.41 10.87 -7.92
N MET A 90 -0.68 11.30 -7.27
CA MET A 90 -0.83 11.24 -5.83
C MET A 90 -1.74 10.08 -5.45
N PHE A 91 -1.19 9.00 -4.92
CA PHE A 91 -1.98 7.90 -4.37
C PHE A 91 -2.12 8.04 -2.85
N MET A 92 -3.32 8.46 -2.42
CA MET A 92 -3.70 8.49 -1.02
C MET A 92 -4.03 7.06 -0.55
N LYS A 93 -2.98 6.39 -0.09
CA LYS A 93 -3.03 4.98 0.28
C LYS A 93 -3.83 4.75 1.58
N THR A 94 -4.92 4.00 1.48
CA THR A 94 -5.72 3.51 2.61
C THR A 94 -5.28 2.10 3.02
N HIS A 95 -5.47 1.75 4.29
CA HIS A 95 -5.12 0.42 4.80
C HIS A 95 -6.18 -0.63 4.42
N LYS A 96 -5.74 -1.84 4.07
CA LYS A 96 -6.60 -3.03 3.83
C LYS A 96 -7.60 -2.91 2.67
N THR A 97 -7.25 -2.13 1.66
CA THR A 97 -8.07 -1.84 0.46
C THR A 97 -7.42 -2.34 -0.84
N ALA A 98 -6.72 -3.49 -0.79
CA ALA A 98 -5.85 -3.97 -1.88
C ALA A 98 -4.72 -2.99 -2.30
N SER A 99 -4.43 -1.99 -1.46
CA SER A 99 -3.53 -0.90 -1.80
C SER A 99 -2.06 -1.28 -2.02
N SER A 100 -1.58 -2.39 -1.45
CA SER A 100 -0.24 -2.93 -1.78
C SER A 100 -0.14 -3.46 -3.22
N THR A 101 -1.24 -3.98 -3.77
CA THR A 101 -1.31 -4.41 -5.17
C THR A 101 -1.24 -3.20 -6.10
N PHE A 102 -2.02 -2.15 -5.82
CA PHE A 102 -1.97 -0.92 -6.60
C PHE A 102 -0.65 -0.16 -6.46
N LEU A 103 -0.04 -0.16 -5.26
CA LEU A 103 1.29 0.40 -5.06
C LEU A 103 2.35 -0.33 -5.91
N ASN A 104 2.27 -1.65 -6.05
CA ASN A 104 3.16 -2.41 -6.94
C ASN A 104 2.97 -2.02 -8.43
N ILE A 105 1.74 -1.75 -8.86
CA ILE A 105 1.48 -1.16 -10.20
C ILE A 105 2.22 0.17 -10.34
N LEU A 106 2.06 1.09 -9.37
CA LEU A 106 2.70 2.41 -9.41
C LEU A 106 4.23 2.35 -9.43
N PHE A 107 4.83 1.43 -8.67
CA PHE A 107 6.28 1.22 -8.68
C PHE A 107 6.78 0.79 -10.05
N ARG A 108 6.13 -0.21 -10.65
CA ARG A 108 6.49 -0.68 -12.00
C ARG A 108 6.30 0.42 -13.04
N PHE A 109 5.18 1.15 -12.98
CA PHE A 109 4.91 2.27 -13.87
C PHE A 109 5.97 3.37 -13.75
N GLY A 110 6.30 3.79 -12.52
CA GLY A 110 7.32 4.81 -12.32
C GLY A 110 8.72 4.37 -12.77
N GLU A 111 9.10 3.10 -12.60
CA GLU A 111 10.36 2.60 -13.16
C GLU A 111 10.35 2.52 -14.70
N LYS A 112 9.23 2.07 -15.31
CA LYS A 112 9.05 2.05 -16.79
C LYS A 112 9.27 3.44 -17.38
N HIS A 113 8.74 4.47 -16.72
CA HIS A 113 8.79 5.87 -17.16
C HIS A 113 9.92 6.70 -16.53
N ARG A 114 10.81 6.10 -15.73
CA ARG A 114 11.92 6.77 -15.03
C ARG A 114 11.47 7.97 -14.19
N LEU A 115 10.34 7.81 -13.49
CA LEU A 115 9.70 8.83 -12.68
C LEU A 115 10.35 8.94 -11.29
N LYS A 116 10.30 10.14 -10.73
CA LYS A 116 10.85 10.45 -9.41
C LYS A 116 9.78 10.24 -8.34
N PHE A 117 10.01 9.31 -7.43
CA PHE A 117 9.13 9.05 -6.29
C PHE A 117 9.53 9.93 -5.10
N ALA A 118 8.54 10.49 -4.42
CA ALA A 118 8.71 11.00 -3.06
C ALA A 118 8.47 9.83 -2.10
N PHE A 119 9.57 9.30 -1.56
CA PHE A 119 9.55 8.21 -0.59
C PHE A 119 9.77 8.71 0.83
N PRO A 120 9.26 8.00 1.85
CA PRO A 120 9.68 8.24 3.23
C PRO A 120 11.15 7.86 3.40
N ASP A 121 11.75 8.31 4.49
CA ASP A 121 13.05 7.81 4.95
C ASP A 121 12.90 6.96 6.22
N SER A 122 13.81 6.00 6.40
CA SER A 122 13.92 5.11 7.57
C SER A 122 12.72 4.16 7.85
N ARG A 123 11.53 4.44 7.29
CA ARG A 123 10.25 3.72 7.46
C ARG A 123 9.59 3.43 6.11
N ASN A 124 8.49 2.67 6.12
CA ASN A 124 7.64 2.44 4.94
C ASN A 124 6.43 3.40 4.84
N ASP A 125 6.32 4.35 5.76
CA ASP A 125 5.27 5.37 5.86
C ASP A 125 5.87 6.74 6.21
N PHE A 126 5.10 7.81 5.99
CA PHE A 126 5.48 9.19 6.35
C PHE A 126 5.08 9.54 7.79
N PHE A 127 5.64 8.83 8.77
CA PHE A 127 5.44 9.04 10.21
C PHE A 127 3.98 8.98 10.68
N TYR A 128 3.20 8.06 10.11
CA TYR A 128 1.80 7.86 10.51
C TYR A 128 1.69 7.57 12.03
N PRO A 129 0.73 8.18 12.77
CA PRO A 129 -0.44 8.94 12.30
C PRO A 129 -0.26 10.47 12.19
N SER A 130 0.97 10.97 12.27
CA SER A 130 1.25 12.40 12.12
C SER A 130 0.79 12.93 10.76
N VAL A 131 0.41 14.21 10.70
CA VAL A 131 0.11 14.87 9.42
C VAL A 131 1.33 14.87 8.51
N PHE A 132 1.10 14.67 7.21
CA PHE A 132 2.17 14.72 6.23
C PHE A 132 2.83 16.10 6.19
N GLN A 133 4.15 16.11 6.11
CA GLN A 133 4.96 17.30 5.85
C GLN A 133 6.00 16.96 4.78
N ARG A 134 6.30 17.89 3.86
CA ARG A 134 7.27 17.65 2.78
C ARG A 134 8.68 17.33 3.27
N SER A 135 9.03 17.80 4.47
CA SER A 135 10.28 17.49 5.17
C SER A 135 10.45 16.02 5.52
N GLN A 136 9.36 15.23 5.52
CA GLN A 136 9.40 13.78 5.75
C GLN A 136 9.81 12.99 4.50
N VAL A 137 9.87 13.65 3.33
CA VAL A 137 10.36 13.03 2.10
C VAL A 137 11.87 12.87 2.18
N LYS A 138 12.34 11.65 1.87
CA LYS A 138 13.74 11.29 1.85
C LYS A 138 14.53 12.27 0.98
N ASP A 139 15.64 12.78 1.53
CA ASP A 139 16.57 13.69 0.89
C ASP A 139 15.94 15.00 0.36
N TYR A 140 14.78 15.40 0.89
CA TYR A 140 14.07 16.59 0.43
C TYR A 140 14.88 17.88 0.64
N ARG A 141 14.86 18.72 -0.38
CA ARG A 141 15.38 20.09 -0.38
C ARG A 141 14.33 21.03 -0.97
N PRO A 142 14.26 22.29 -0.52
CA PRO A 142 13.34 23.28 -1.08
C PRO A 142 13.40 23.34 -2.61
N GLY A 143 12.23 23.34 -3.26
CA GLY A 143 12.12 23.36 -4.73
C GLY A 143 12.23 21.99 -5.40
N MET A 144 12.44 20.90 -4.65
CA MET A 144 12.39 19.56 -5.23
C MET A 144 10.97 19.17 -5.65
N CYS A 145 10.86 18.78 -6.92
CA CYS A 145 9.65 18.25 -7.55
C CYS A 145 9.69 16.70 -7.55
N PHE A 146 8.53 16.05 -7.44
CA PHE A 146 8.34 14.60 -7.56
C PHE A 146 7.14 14.25 -8.47
N ASN A 147 7.20 13.12 -9.15
CA ASN A 147 6.09 12.65 -9.98
C ASN A 147 5.09 11.83 -9.17
N ILE A 148 5.56 10.98 -8.24
CA ILE A 148 4.69 10.01 -7.55
C ILE A 148 4.87 10.09 -6.03
N ILE A 149 3.75 10.24 -5.32
CA ILE A 149 3.64 9.98 -3.87
C ILE A 149 2.63 8.84 -3.69
N CYS A 150 3.03 7.73 -3.05
CA CYS A 150 2.14 6.56 -2.95
C CYS A 150 2.29 5.73 -1.65
N ASN A 151 3.18 6.12 -0.74
CA ASN A 151 3.30 5.51 0.58
C ASN A 151 2.21 6.02 1.55
N HIS A 152 1.99 5.30 2.64
CA HIS A 152 1.04 5.73 3.67
C HIS A 152 1.43 7.08 4.26
N LEU A 153 0.47 7.99 4.30
CA LEU A 153 0.56 9.32 4.92
C LEU A 153 -0.81 9.74 5.44
N ARG A 154 -0.84 10.71 6.36
CA ARG A 154 -2.06 11.42 6.70
C ARG A 154 -2.14 12.69 5.85
N PHE A 155 -3.16 12.77 4.99
CA PHE A 155 -3.23 13.76 3.91
C PHE A 155 -3.17 15.21 4.43
N ASN A 156 -2.31 16.00 3.80
CA ASN A 156 -2.13 17.43 4.06
C ASN A 156 -1.98 18.14 2.70
N ALA A 157 -3.07 18.68 2.17
CA ALA A 157 -3.13 19.19 0.80
C ALA A 157 -2.08 20.29 0.51
N PRO A 158 -1.90 21.33 1.38
CA PRO A 158 -0.85 22.33 1.19
C PRO A 158 0.56 21.74 1.05
N GLU A 159 0.89 20.70 1.82
CA GLU A 159 2.23 20.09 1.79
C GLU A 159 2.43 19.18 0.57
N VAL A 160 1.39 18.50 0.13
CA VAL A 160 1.43 17.69 -1.11
C VAL A 160 1.55 18.59 -2.35
N ALA A 161 0.81 19.70 -2.40
CA ALA A 161 0.84 20.65 -3.51
C ALA A 161 2.21 21.33 -3.70
N LYS A 162 3.06 21.33 -2.67
CA LYS A 162 4.44 21.83 -2.72
C LYS A 162 5.44 20.83 -3.33
N LEU A 163 5.02 19.58 -3.56
CA LEU A 163 5.88 18.50 -4.06
C LEU A 163 5.49 18.02 -5.45
N LEU A 164 4.21 18.14 -5.81
CA LEU A 164 3.64 17.59 -7.03
C LEU A 164 3.15 18.70 -7.97
N PRO A 165 3.21 18.49 -9.30
CA PRO A 165 2.67 19.43 -10.29
C PRO A 165 1.18 19.73 -10.11
N MET A 166 0.73 20.90 -10.55
CA MET A 166 -0.67 21.32 -10.41
C MET A 166 -1.68 20.39 -11.11
N ASP A 167 -1.30 19.74 -12.21
CA ASP A 167 -2.16 18.84 -12.99
C ASP A 167 -2.05 17.36 -12.59
N THR A 168 -1.47 17.10 -11.41
CA THR A 168 -1.34 15.77 -10.79
C THR A 168 -2.70 15.10 -10.62
N SER A 169 -2.78 13.81 -10.93
CA SER A 169 -3.97 13.00 -10.69
C SER A 169 -3.98 12.42 -9.27
N TYR A 170 -5.04 12.69 -8.51
CA TYR A 170 -5.23 12.19 -7.14
C TYR A 170 -6.10 10.94 -7.15
N ILE A 171 -5.60 9.87 -6.55
CA ILE A 171 -6.22 8.55 -6.55
C ILE A 171 -6.31 8.04 -5.11
N THR A 172 -7.41 7.38 -4.79
CA THR A 172 -7.52 6.58 -3.57
C THR A 172 -8.37 5.34 -3.86
N ILE A 173 -8.34 4.38 -2.94
CA ILE A 173 -9.18 3.18 -3.00
C ILE A 173 -9.98 3.13 -1.70
N LEU A 174 -11.29 2.94 -1.83
CA LEU A 174 -12.19 2.80 -0.69
C LEU A 174 -12.72 1.39 -0.61
N ARG A 175 -13.15 1.02 0.59
CA ARG A 175 -13.76 -0.26 0.88
C ARG A 175 -14.93 -0.03 1.82
N ASP A 176 -15.91 -0.92 1.74
CA ASP A 176 -16.96 -1.02 2.73
C ASP A 176 -16.35 -1.06 4.15
N PRO A 177 -16.71 -0.12 5.04
CA PRO A 177 -16.10 0.01 6.35
C PRO A 177 -16.40 -1.18 7.28
N ALA A 178 -17.54 -1.87 7.12
CA ALA A 178 -17.78 -3.09 7.90
C ALA A 178 -16.84 -4.21 7.49
N GLU A 179 -16.52 -4.32 6.20
CA GLU A 179 -15.57 -5.32 5.71
C GLU A 179 -14.12 -5.05 6.15
N LEU A 180 -13.79 -3.89 6.72
CA LEU A 180 -12.47 -3.65 7.34
C LEU A 180 -12.30 -4.44 8.64
N PHE A 181 -13.39 -4.74 9.34
CA PHE A 181 -13.37 -5.62 10.51
C PHE A 181 -13.09 -7.07 10.10
N GLU A 182 -13.38 -7.43 8.86
CA GLU A 182 -12.88 -8.66 8.26
C GLU A 182 -11.46 -8.43 7.76
N SER A 183 -10.47 -8.98 8.47
CA SER A 183 -9.07 -8.92 8.06
C SER A 183 -8.79 -9.86 6.87
N SER A 184 -9.44 -9.64 5.72
CA SER A 184 -9.35 -10.48 4.52
C SER A 184 -9.29 -9.69 3.22
N PHE A 185 -8.48 -10.19 2.29
CA PHE A 185 -8.39 -9.71 0.91
C PHE A 185 -9.10 -10.63 -0.09
N HIS A 186 -9.97 -11.56 0.36
CA HIS A 186 -10.80 -12.39 -0.53
C HIS A 186 -11.87 -11.59 -1.30
N TYR A 187 -11.90 -10.26 -1.14
CA TYR A 187 -12.97 -9.39 -1.58
C TYR A 187 -12.60 -8.44 -2.72
N PHE A 188 -11.57 -8.76 -3.54
CA PHE A 188 -11.29 -8.02 -4.77
C PHE A 188 -12.55 -7.86 -5.66
N GLY A 189 -13.44 -8.86 -5.66
CA GLY A 189 -14.73 -8.79 -6.37
C GLY A 189 -15.75 -7.83 -5.74
N LYS A 190 -15.73 -7.62 -4.41
CA LYS A 190 -16.58 -6.61 -3.75
C LYS A 190 -16.03 -5.18 -3.87
N LEU A 191 -14.73 -5.05 -4.18
CA LEU A 191 -14.07 -3.78 -4.43
C LEU A 191 -14.24 -3.30 -5.88
N HIS A 192 -14.76 -4.14 -6.78
CA HIS A 192 -14.76 -3.87 -8.22
C HIS A 192 -13.37 -3.42 -8.71
N PHE A 193 -12.32 -4.11 -8.23
CA PHE A 193 -10.94 -3.66 -8.39
C PHE A 193 -10.52 -3.67 -9.86
N GLU A 194 -10.96 -4.65 -10.63
CA GLU A 194 -10.63 -4.77 -12.05
C GLU A 194 -11.34 -3.70 -12.87
N GLU A 195 -12.63 -3.47 -12.63
CA GLU A 195 -13.39 -2.37 -13.23
C GLU A 195 -12.78 -1.01 -12.88
N SER A 196 -12.35 -0.83 -11.62
CA SER A 196 -11.66 0.38 -11.16
C SER A 196 -10.34 0.60 -11.90
N LEU A 197 -9.57 -0.46 -12.15
CA LEU A 197 -8.33 -0.38 -12.94
C LEU A 197 -8.59 -0.07 -14.41
N ILE A 198 -9.67 -0.58 -15.01
CA ILE A 198 -10.06 -0.24 -16.38
C ILE A 198 -10.43 1.24 -16.49
N LEU A 199 -11.27 1.75 -15.58
CA LEU A 199 -11.60 3.18 -15.54
C LEU A 199 -10.35 4.04 -15.30
N LEU A 200 -9.44 3.60 -14.43
CA LEU A 200 -8.20 4.32 -14.16
C LEU A 200 -7.29 4.35 -15.40
N LYS A 201 -7.12 3.20 -16.05
CA LYS A 201 -6.34 3.05 -17.27
C LYS A 201 -6.83 4.01 -18.35
N ASP A 202 -8.14 4.10 -18.55
CA ASP A 202 -8.75 5.02 -19.52
C ASP A 202 -8.55 6.48 -19.11
N ALA A 203 -8.86 6.84 -17.86
CA ALA A 203 -8.75 8.21 -17.36
C ALA A 203 -7.32 8.77 -17.35
N LEU A 204 -6.32 7.91 -17.15
CA LEU A 204 -4.90 8.30 -17.14
C LEU A 204 -4.19 8.04 -18.47
N CYS A 205 -4.90 7.49 -19.46
CA CYS A 205 -4.35 7.10 -20.74
C CYS A 205 -3.14 6.16 -20.62
N TRP A 206 -3.28 5.17 -19.74
CA TRP A 206 -2.31 4.10 -19.57
C TRP A 206 -2.60 2.93 -20.51
N GLU A 207 -1.59 2.12 -20.74
CA GLU A 207 -1.71 0.87 -21.51
C GLU A 207 -2.27 -0.25 -20.62
N MET A 208 -2.85 -1.29 -21.23
CA MET A 208 -3.31 -2.46 -20.46
C MET A 208 -2.14 -3.11 -19.70
N ASP A 209 -0.93 -3.07 -20.27
CA ASP A 209 0.29 -3.58 -19.64
C ASP A 209 0.68 -2.85 -18.35
N ASP A 210 0.32 -1.57 -18.24
CA ASP A 210 0.65 -0.76 -17.06
C ASP A 210 -0.18 -1.17 -15.84
N VAL A 211 -1.36 -1.78 -16.06
CA VAL A 211 -2.30 -2.14 -14.99
C VAL A 211 -2.36 -3.64 -14.68
N LEU A 212 -1.53 -4.47 -15.32
CA LEU A 212 -1.43 -5.89 -14.97
C LEU A 212 -0.97 -6.06 -13.52
N PHE A 213 -1.51 -7.03 -12.79
CA PHE A 213 -1.23 -7.20 -11.37
C PHE A 213 -1.34 -8.64 -10.87
N PHE A 214 -0.64 -8.92 -9.78
CA PHE A 214 -0.91 -10.07 -8.93
C PHE A 214 -1.44 -9.61 -7.58
N LYS A 215 -2.33 -10.39 -6.98
CA LYS A 215 -2.93 -10.06 -5.68
C LYS A 215 -1.88 -10.23 -4.59
N LEU A 216 -1.31 -9.12 -4.11
CA LEU A 216 -0.29 -9.11 -3.06
C LEU A 216 -0.92 -8.96 -1.66
N ASN A 217 -0.25 -9.50 -0.64
CA ASN A 217 -0.67 -9.49 0.76
C ASN A 217 -2.03 -10.13 1.03
N ALA A 218 -2.47 -11.07 0.18
CA ALA A 218 -3.67 -11.85 0.41
C ALA A 218 -3.52 -12.70 1.69
N ARG A 219 -4.59 -12.88 2.45
CA ARG A 219 -4.57 -13.70 3.67
C ARG A 219 -5.21 -15.07 3.44
N LYS A 220 -4.73 -16.08 4.18
CA LYS A 220 -5.30 -17.43 4.20
C LYS A 220 -6.78 -17.36 4.54
N GLY A 221 -7.63 -18.05 3.75
CA GLY A 221 -9.08 -17.98 3.95
C GLY A 221 -9.55 -18.52 5.31
N SER A 222 -8.84 -19.51 5.86
CA SER A 222 -9.18 -20.13 7.14
C SER A 222 -8.93 -19.25 8.36
N THR A 223 -8.15 -18.18 8.23
CA THR A 223 -7.85 -17.23 9.32
C THR A 223 -8.81 -16.03 9.31
N VAL A 224 -9.83 -16.06 8.44
CA VAL A 224 -10.77 -14.95 8.27
C VAL A 224 -12.09 -15.31 8.92
N SER A 225 -12.41 -14.64 10.03
CA SER A 225 -13.75 -14.65 10.59
C SER A 225 -14.67 -13.79 9.71
N LYS A 226 -15.71 -14.41 9.14
CA LYS A 226 -16.80 -13.67 8.48
C LYS A 226 -17.66 -13.00 9.54
N LEU A 227 -18.08 -11.77 9.29
CA LEU A 227 -19.01 -11.06 10.17
C LEU A 227 -20.39 -11.71 10.08
N THR A 228 -21.02 -11.90 11.23
CA THR A 228 -22.46 -12.18 11.25
C THR A 228 -23.22 -10.91 10.81
N PRO A 229 -24.45 -11.05 10.29
CA PRO A 229 -25.27 -9.89 9.92
C PRO A 229 -25.41 -8.85 11.05
N GLU A 230 -25.52 -9.31 12.29
CA GLU A 230 -25.66 -8.45 13.48
C GLU A 230 -24.38 -7.68 13.77
N LEU A 231 -23.22 -8.34 13.69
CA LEU A 231 -21.92 -7.69 13.86
C LEU A 231 -21.63 -6.70 12.73
N ARG A 232 -22.02 -7.04 11.50
CA ARG A 232 -21.92 -6.13 10.36
C ARG A 232 -22.76 -4.88 10.57
N ALA A 233 -24.00 -5.01 11.04
CA ALA A 233 -24.87 -3.86 11.31
C ALA A 233 -24.24 -2.92 12.35
N LYS A 234 -23.73 -3.47 13.46
CA LYS A 234 -23.00 -2.69 14.47
C LYS A 234 -21.74 -2.03 13.91
N ALA A 235 -20.97 -2.73 13.07
CA ALA A 235 -19.78 -2.18 12.44
C ALA A 235 -20.11 -0.98 11.54
N LEU A 236 -21.20 -1.04 10.77
CA LEU A 236 -21.68 0.08 9.96
C LEU A 236 -22.21 1.23 10.82
N GLU A 237 -22.89 0.94 11.92
CA GLU A 237 -23.37 1.95 12.87
C GLU A 237 -22.20 2.71 13.51
N TRP A 238 -21.19 2.00 14.01
CA TRP A 238 -19.99 2.63 14.59
C TRP A 238 -19.18 3.45 13.59
N ASN A 239 -19.29 3.11 12.29
CA ASN A 239 -18.61 3.80 11.20
C ASN A 239 -19.62 4.53 10.29
N ALA A 240 -20.69 5.08 10.85
CA ALA A 240 -21.79 5.65 10.07
C ALA A 240 -21.35 6.74 9.08
N ILE A 241 -20.35 7.54 9.42
CA ILE A 241 -19.80 8.59 8.55
C ILE A 241 -19.07 7.94 7.35
N ASP A 242 -18.17 7.01 7.61
CA ASP A 242 -17.44 6.29 6.55
C ASP A 242 -18.39 5.48 5.67
N TRP A 243 -19.47 4.94 6.25
CA TRP A 243 -20.50 4.23 5.51
C TRP A 243 -21.23 5.17 4.54
N LYS A 244 -21.68 6.35 5.00
CA LYS A 244 -22.30 7.35 4.13
C LYS A 244 -21.35 7.81 3.01
N LEU A 245 -20.08 8.02 3.33
CA LEU A 245 -19.05 8.39 2.35
C LEU A 245 -18.85 7.28 1.30
N TYR A 246 -18.73 6.02 1.75
CA TYR A 246 -18.61 4.87 0.87
C TYR A 246 -19.83 4.73 -0.06
N GLN A 247 -21.06 4.88 0.46
CA GLN A 247 -22.27 4.82 -0.34
C GLN A 247 -22.28 5.87 -1.46
N HIS A 248 -21.94 7.12 -1.12
CA HIS A 248 -21.89 8.22 -2.09
C HIS A 248 -20.85 7.96 -3.21
N LEU A 249 -19.65 7.52 -2.83
CA LEU A 249 -18.57 7.29 -3.78
C LEU A 249 -18.77 6.00 -4.60
N ASN A 250 -19.38 4.97 -4.01
CA ASN A 250 -19.78 3.76 -4.74
C ASN A 250 -20.83 4.07 -5.82
N GLN A 251 -21.82 4.93 -5.52
CA GLN A 251 -22.77 5.40 -6.54
C GLN A 251 -22.07 6.18 -7.65
N THR A 252 -21.08 7.02 -7.30
CA THR A 252 -20.29 7.78 -8.27
C THR A 252 -19.45 6.85 -9.16
N PHE A 253 -18.88 5.78 -8.59
CA PHE A 253 -18.18 4.73 -9.34
C PHE A 253 -19.09 4.08 -10.38
N TRP A 254 -20.31 3.66 -10.01
CA TRP A 254 -21.23 3.04 -10.96
C TRP A 254 -21.67 3.98 -12.09
N LYS A 255 -21.87 5.28 -11.79
CA LYS A 255 -22.10 6.28 -12.85
C LYS A 255 -20.94 6.36 -13.84
N LYS A 256 -19.69 6.22 -13.39
CA LYS A 256 -18.52 6.17 -14.27
C LYS A 256 -18.46 4.89 -15.10
N VAL A 257 -18.81 3.73 -14.52
CA VAL A 257 -18.95 2.46 -15.25
C VAL A 257 -20.02 2.58 -16.35
N ASP A 258 -21.16 3.21 -16.03
CA ASP A 258 -22.23 3.44 -17.00
C ASP A 258 -21.79 4.37 -18.13
N ALA A 259 -21.11 5.47 -17.80
CA ALA A 259 -20.56 6.39 -18.80
C ALA A 259 -19.48 5.76 -19.69
N TYR A 260 -18.68 4.84 -19.15
CA TYR A 260 -17.71 4.06 -19.91
C TYR A 260 -18.36 3.06 -20.88
N GLY A 261 -19.56 2.59 -20.52
CA GLY A 261 -20.31 1.56 -21.23
C GLY A 261 -20.11 0.18 -20.61
N ARG A 262 -21.21 -0.46 -20.19
CA ARG A 262 -21.17 -1.77 -19.49
C ARG A 262 -20.62 -2.91 -20.35
N GLN A 263 -20.93 -2.91 -21.65
CA GLN A 263 -20.41 -3.93 -22.56
C GLN A 263 -18.89 -3.79 -22.73
N ARG A 264 -18.42 -2.58 -23.07
CA ARG A 264 -16.99 -2.27 -23.16
C ARG A 264 -16.25 -2.59 -21.86
N MET A 265 -16.83 -2.24 -20.70
CA MET A 265 -16.28 -2.59 -19.39
C MET A 265 -16.10 -4.11 -19.23
N ALA A 266 -17.10 -4.91 -19.59
CA ALA A 266 -17.01 -6.36 -19.48
C ALA A 266 -15.93 -6.95 -20.39
N GLU A 267 -15.81 -6.45 -21.62
CA GLU A 267 -14.78 -6.86 -22.59
C GLU A 267 -13.36 -6.51 -22.08
N ASP A 268 -13.15 -5.27 -21.64
CA ASP A 268 -11.85 -4.80 -21.15
C ASP A 268 -11.44 -5.50 -19.83
N VAL A 269 -12.40 -5.78 -18.94
CA VAL A 269 -12.15 -6.58 -17.72
C VAL A 269 -11.81 -8.03 -18.08
N ALA A 270 -12.49 -8.64 -19.06
CA ALA A 270 -12.17 -9.99 -19.51
C ALA A 270 -10.76 -10.06 -20.09
N GLU A 271 -10.36 -9.04 -20.87
CA GLU A 271 -9.00 -8.93 -21.39
C GLU A 271 -7.97 -8.75 -20.28
N LEU A 272 -8.21 -7.86 -19.31
CA LEU A 272 -7.33 -7.70 -18.13
C LEU A 272 -7.15 -9.02 -17.37
N ARG A 273 -8.25 -9.76 -17.15
CA ARG A 273 -8.20 -11.09 -16.50
C ARG A 273 -7.39 -12.09 -17.31
N ARG A 274 -7.59 -12.13 -18.63
CA ARG A 274 -6.85 -13.01 -19.54
C ARG A 274 -5.35 -12.73 -19.48
N ARG A 275 -4.93 -11.47 -19.58
CA ARG A 275 -3.52 -11.06 -19.53
C ARG A 275 -2.88 -11.30 -18.15
N ASN A 276 -3.62 -11.09 -17.07
CA ASN A 276 -3.16 -11.43 -15.72
C ASN A 276 -2.97 -12.95 -15.55
N ALA A 277 -3.88 -13.77 -16.07
CA ALA A 277 -3.77 -15.23 -16.03
C ALA A 277 -2.59 -15.75 -16.86
N GLU A 278 -2.39 -15.18 -18.05
CA GLU A 278 -1.23 -15.41 -18.90
C GLU A 278 0.07 -15.09 -18.13
N MET A 279 0.15 -13.90 -17.51
CA MET A 279 1.32 -13.53 -16.73
C MET A 279 1.53 -14.42 -15.49
N ALA A 280 0.46 -14.83 -14.83
CA ALA A 280 0.55 -15.77 -13.72
C ALA A 280 1.16 -17.11 -14.15
N SER A 281 0.78 -17.63 -15.33
CA SER A 281 1.30 -18.91 -15.86
C SER A 281 2.80 -18.87 -16.18
N ILE A 282 3.29 -17.69 -16.59
CA ILE A 282 4.70 -17.43 -16.88
C ILE A 282 5.48 -17.24 -15.58
N CYS A 283 4.97 -16.44 -14.65
CA CYS A 283 5.73 -15.98 -13.48
C CYS A 283 5.64 -16.88 -12.24
N ILE A 284 4.51 -17.53 -11.98
CA ILE A 284 4.20 -18.11 -10.67
C ILE A 284 4.45 -19.61 -10.67
N GLU A 285 5.33 -20.09 -9.78
CA GLU A 285 5.53 -21.52 -9.56
C GLU A 285 4.25 -22.15 -8.98
N GLY A 286 3.74 -23.18 -9.66
CA GLY A 286 2.47 -23.82 -9.29
C GLY A 286 1.21 -22.98 -9.56
N GLY A 287 1.34 -21.81 -10.18
CA GLY A 287 0.21 -20.96 -10.61
C GLY A 287 -0.65 -20.37 -9.49
N ARG A 288 -0.22 -20.46 -8.22
CA ARG A 288 -1.02 -20.02 -7.06
C ARG A 288 -0.18 -19.41 -5.94
N ALA A 289 -0.84 -18.66 -5.07
CA ALA A 289 -0.25 -18.19 -3.82
C ALA A 289 0.02 -19.36 -2.86
N VAL A 290 1.06 -19.21 -2.04
CA VAL A 290 1.50 -20.18 -1.04
C VAL A 290 1.66 -19.52 0.33
N GLU A 291 1.61 -20.33 1.38
CA GLU A 291 1.82 -19.85 2.75
C GLU A 291 3.25 -19.35 2.94
N ALA A 292 3.45 -18.42 3.86
CA ALA A 292 4.74 -17.76 4.06
C ALA A 292 5.91 -18.74 4.30
N GLY A 293 5.65 -19.85 5.00
CA GLY A 293 6.65 -20.90 5.26
C GLY A 293 7.03 -21.73 4.03
N SER A 294 6.27 -21.66 2.94
CA SER A 294 6.54 -22.38 1.69
C SER A 294 7.19 -21.49 0.62
N ILE A 295 7.52 -20.24 0.95
CA ILE A 295 8.19 -19.31 0.05
C ILE A 295 9.70 -19.55 0.11
N GLN A 296 10.28 -19.89 -1.04
CA GLN A 296 11.68 -20.31 -1.16
C GLN A 296 12.67 -19.14 -1.06
N GLU A 297 12.37 -18.02 -1.71
CA GLU A 297 13.24 -16.82 -1.70
C GLU A 297 12.87 -15.88 -0.56
N THR A 298 13.83 -15.55 0.32
CA THR A 298 13.64 -14.55 1.40
C THR A 298 13.19 -13.19 0.86
N ALA A 299 13.66 -12.80 -0.33
CA ALA A 299 13.27 -11.56 -1.00
C ALA A 299 11.79 -11.54 -1.45
N MET A 300 11.10 -12.68 -1.45
CA MET A 300 9.68 -12.82 -1.79
C MET A 300 8.78 -13.03 -0.57
N GLN A 301 9.34 -13.08 0.64
CA GLN A 301 8.57 -13.30 1.85
C GLN A 301 7.83 -12.04 2.30
N PRO A 302 6.49 -12.05 2.34
CA PRO A 302 5.74 -10.91 2.83
C PRO A 302 5.88 -10.79 4.35
N TRP A 303 5.76 -9.56 4.85
CA TRP A 303 5.68 -9.30 6.29
C TRP A 303 4.52 -10.10 6.92
N GLN A 304 4.74 -10.60 8.14
CA GLN A 304 3.73 -11.34 8.91
C GLN A 304 3.35 -10.60 10.21
N PRO A 305 2.05 -10.62 10.59
CA PRO A 305 1.62 -10.12 11.89
C PRO A 305 2.12 -10.98 13.04
N ILE A 306 2.15 -10.40 14.24
CA ILE A 306 2.58 -11.10 15.47
C ILE A 306 1.56 -12.20 15.80
N GLY A 307 2.05 -13.39 16.12
CA GLY A 307 1.23 -14.52 16.55
C GLY A 307 0.50 -15.27 15.43
N GLU A 308 0.53 -14.79 14.18
CA GLU A 308 -0.19 -15.43 13.07
C GLU A 308 0.54 -15.30 11.73
N LYS A 309 0.88 -16.41 11.08
CA LYS A 309 1.44 -16.43 9.71
C LYS A 309 0.32 -16.53 8.66
N SER A 310 -0.54 -15.51 8.59
CA SER A 310 -1.72 -15.52 7.71
C SER A 310 -1.51 -14.91 6.33
N ILE A 311 -0.44 -14.15 6.09
CA ILE A 311 -0.24 -13.45 4.81
C ILE A 311 0.48 -14.39 3.82
N MET A 312 -0.16 -14.62 2.68
CA MET A 312 0.29 -15.46 1.59
C MET A 312 1.20 -14.67 0.64
N GLY A 313 2.07 -15.39 -0.07
CA GLY A 313 2.93 -14.84 -1.12
C GLY A 313 3.04 -15.80 -2.30
N TYR A 314 4.05 -15.60 -3.15
CA TYR A 314 4.24 -16.41 -4.36
C TYR A 314 5.69 -16.87 -4.48
N ASN A 315 5.88 -18.03 -5.09
CA ASN A 315 7.20 -18.47 -5.56
C ASN A 315 7.37 -18.06 -7.02
N LEU A 316 8.53 -17.45 -7.33
CA LEU A 316 8.91 -17.15 -8.71
C LEU A 316 9.27 -18.46 -9.42
N LYS A 317 8.68 -18.70 -10.59
CA LYS A 317 8.98 -19.88 -11.41
C LYS A 317 10.48 -19.93 -11.74
N LYS A 318 11.10 -21.11 -11.69
CA LYS A 318 12.55 -21.25 -11.86
C LYS A 318 12.99 -20.92 -13.29
N ASN A 319 12.26 -21.42 -14.27
CA ASN A 319 12.58 -21.31 -15.70
C ASN A 319 11.73 -20.22 -16.38
N VAL A 320 11.74 -18.99 -15.86
CA VAL A 320 11.18 -17.84 -16.58
C VAL A 320 12.18 -17.38 -17.63
N ASP A 321 11.72 -17.14 -18.85
CA ASP A 321 12.55 -16.60 -19.92
C ASP A 321 13.14 -15.23 -19.55
N LYS A 322 14.22 -14.85 -20.26
CA LYS A 322 14.96 -13.62 -19.98
C LYS A 322 14.11 -12.35 -20.17
N ALA A 323 13.13 -12.37 -21.07
CA ALA A 323 12.29 -11.21 -21.36
C ALA A 323 11.35 -10.91 -20.18
N HIS A 324 10.79 -11.95 -19.55
CA HIS A 324 9.84 -11.79 -18.44
C HIS A 324 10.49 -11.81 -17.05
N ARG A 325 11.72 -12.32 -16.90
CA ARG A 325 12.35 -12.53 -15.58
C ARG A 325 12.30 -11.30 -14.67
N LYS A 326 12.65 -10.12 -15.20
CA LYS A 326 12.66 -8.86 -14.43
C LYS A 326 11.24 -8.42 -14.05
N LEU A 327 10.30 -8.49 -14.98
CA LEU A 327 8.91 -8.12 -14.74
C LEU A 327 8.25 -9.05 -13.72
N CYS A 328 8.38 -10.37 -13.90
CA CYS A 328 7.87 -11.36 -12.96
C CYS A 328 8.38 -11.14 -11.54
N ARG A 329 9.69 -10.90 -11.38
CA ARG A 329 10.28 -10.63 -10.06
C ARG A 329 9.61 -9.42 -9.40
N LYS A 330 9.42 -8.33 -10.14
CA LYS A 330 8.78 -7.10 -9.64
C LYS A 330 7.30 -7.28 -9.32
N MET A 331 6.55 -8.00 -10.15
CA MET A 331 5.11 -8.25 -9.93
C MET A 331 4.83 -9.08 -8.68
N LEU A 332 5.75 -10.00 -8.33
CA LEU A 332 5.63 -10.87 -7.16
C LEU A 332 6.19 -10.25 -5.87
N MET A 333 7.01 -9.21 -6.01
CA MET A 333 7.76 -8.63 -4.89
C MET A 333 6.82 -7.96 -3.87
N PRO A 334 6.92 -8.32 -2.57
CA PRO A 334 6.17 -7.63 -1.55
C PRO A 334 6.66 -6.19 -1.35
N GLU A 335 5.75 -5.34 -0.87
CA GLU A 335 5.93 -3.88 -0.78
C GLU A 335 7.22 -3.43 -0.08
N LEU A 336 7.59 -4.04 1.05
CA LEU A 336 8.77 -3.62 1.82
C LEU A 336 10.08 -3.93 1.08
N GLN A 337 10.14 -5.09 0.42
CA GLN A 337 11.29 -5.47 -0.39
C GLN A 337 11.42 -4.58 -1.61
N TYR A 338 10.30 -4.24 -2.25
CA TYR A 338 10.32 -3.35 -3.42
C TYR A 338 10.71 -1.92 -3.03
N LEU A 339 10.23 -1.39 -1.90
CA LEU A 339 10.71 -0.11 -1.36
C LEU A 339 12.22 -0.11 -1.13
N THR A 340 12.77 -1.21 -0.61
CA THR A 340 14.22 -1.35 -0.43
C THR A 340 14.96 -1.35 -1.77
N GLU A 341 14.44 -2.04 -2.80
CA GLU A 341 15.02 -2.04 -4.16
C GLU A 341 14.99 -0.65 -4.80
N LEU A 342 13.96 0.15 -4.50
CA LEU A 342 13.84 1.55 -4.93
C LEU A 342 14.66 2.53 -4.07
N GLY A 343 15.50 2.03 -3.17
CA GLY A 343 16.46 2.83 -2.41
C GLY A 343 15.95 3.43 -1.11
N VAL A 344 14.79 2.98 -0.60
CA VAL A 344 14.29 3.40 0.71
C VAL A 344 15.04 2.68 1.82
N ASN A 345 15.58 3.44 2.77
CA ASN A 345 16.15 2.85 3.98
C ASN A 345 14.99 2.45 4.92
N LEU A 346 14.90 1.17 5.28
CA LEU A 346 13.84 0.65 6.14
C LEU A 346 14.37 0.20 7.51
N TRP A 347 15.48 0.76 8.00
CA TRP A 347 16.13 0.28 9.22
C TRP A 347 15.19 0.27 10.45
N ILE A 348 14.31 1.27 10.60
CA ILE A 348 13.33 1.28 11.70
C ILE A 348 12.35 0.13 11.53
N THR A 349 11.78 -0.04 10.34
CA THR A 349 10.86 -1.13 10.03
C THR A 349 11.51 -2.50 10.24
N LYS A 350 12.78 -2.66 9.85
CA LYS A 350 13.58 -3.89 10.05
C LYS A 350 13.89 -4.13 11.53
N LEU A 351 14.26 -3.08 12.28
CA LEU A 351 14.53 -3.16 13.72
C LEU A 351 13.29 -3.66 14.47
N TRP A 352 12.11 -3.10 14.18
CA TRP A 352 10.85 -3.61 14.75
C TRP A 352 10.58 -5.07 14.36
N GLY A 353 10.95 -5.47 13.14
CA GLY A 353 10.94 -6.87 12.72
C GLY A 353 11.84 -7.76 13.58
N HIS A 354 13.08 -7.35 13.84
CA HIS A 354 14.02 -8.08 14.68
C HIS A 354 13.59 -8.14 16.15
N VAL A 355 13.17 -7.01 16.73
CA VAL A 355 12.64 -6.94 18.10
C VAL A 355 11.45 -7.88 18.25
N ARG A 356 10.55 -7.94 17.27
CA ARG A 356 9.44 -8.89 17.23
C ARG A 356 9.92 -10.34 17.23
N ASP A 357 10.93 -10.68 16.44
CA ASP A 357 11.42 -12.04 16.35
C ASP A 357 12.09 -12.49 17.68
N ILE A 358 12.67 -11.55 18.43
CA ILE A 358 13.24 -11.77 19.77
C ILE A 358 12.15 -11.94 20.84
N ILE A 359 11.07 -11.14 20.79
CA ILE A 359 9.96 -11.19 21.77
C ILE A 359 9.10 -12.45 21.62
N ASN A 360 9.09 -13.08 20.44
CA ASN A 360 8.39 -14.33 20.17
C ASN A 360 9.26 -15.58 20.37
N TRP A 361 10.34 -15.49 21.17
CA TRP A 361 11.10 -16.66 21.64
C TRP A 361 10.63 -17.15 23.00
#